data_AF-A0A940M4N2-F1
#
_entry.id   AF-A0A940M4N2-F1
#
_cell.length_a   1.000
_cell.length_b   1.000
_cell.length_c   1.000
_cell.angle_alpha   90.00
_cell.angle_beta   90.00
_cell.angle_gamma   90.00
#
_symmetry.space_group_name_H-M   'P 1'
#
loop_
_entity.id
_entity.type
_entity.pdbx_description
1 polymer ?
#
loop_
_entity_poly.entity_id
_entity_poly.type
_entity_poly.pdbx_seq_one_letter_code
_entity_poly.pdbx_strand_id
1 'polypeptide(L)' 'RLKTLRGFTPYEYVARIWTEDPARFKIDPYRLSSGLNT' A
#
# COMPACT_ATOMS: atom_id res chain seq x y z
N ARG A 1 -9.31 19.59 3.05
CA ARG A 1 -8.77 19.29 4.39
C ARG A 1 -8.33 17.82 4.38
N LEU A 2 -7.02 17.55 4.30
CA LEU A 2 -6.48 16.20 4.16
C LEU A 2 -6.85 15.40 5.43
N LYS A 3 -7.60 14.32 5.27
CA LYS A 3 -7.95 13.45 6.40
C LYS A 3 -6.72 12.61 6.72
N THR A 4 -6.09 12.84 7.86
CA THR A 4 -5.04 11.95 8.38
C THR A 4 -5.70 10.61 8.71
N LEU A 5 -5.14 9.52 8.18
CA LEU A 5 -5.57 8.18 8.52
C LEU A 5 -5.20 7.93 9.98
N ARG A 6 -6.16 8.14 10.90
CA ARG A 6 -5.98 7.93 12.35
C ARG A 6 -4.77 8.67 12.96
N GLY A 7 -4.46 9.86 12.46
CA GLY A 7 -3.32 10.65 12.94
C GLY A 7 -1.96 10.28 12.35
N PHE A 8 -1.88 9.26 11.49
CA PHE A 8 -0.67 8.96 10.72
C PHE A 8 -0.62 9.78 9.43
N THR A 9 0.59 10.19 9.08
CA THR A 9 0.87 10.60 7.70
C THR A 9 0.66 9.40 6.77
N PRO A 10 0.28 9.65 5.50
CA PRO A 10 0.13 8.56 4.53
C PRO A 10 1.37 7.66 4.45
N TYR A 11 2.56 8.25 4.58
CA TYR A 11 3.83 7.53 4.58
C TYR A 11 3.97 6.59 5.78
N GLU A 12 3.73 7.07 6.99
CA GLU A 12 3.82 6.26 8.21
C GLU A 12 2.83 5.09 8.20
N TYR A 13 1.63 5.32 7.68
CA TYR A 13 0.63 4.27 7.54
C TYR A 13 1.11 3.14 6.61
N VAL A 14 1.69 3.50 5.45
CA VAL A 14 2.24 2.52 4.51
C VAL A 14 3.43 1.78 5.11
N ALA A 15 4.38 2.49 5.73
CA ALA A 15 5.55 1.89 6.37
C ALA A 15 5.15 0.88 7.46
N ARG A 16 4.14 1.23 8.27
CA ARG A 16 3.61 0.35 9.32
C ARG A 16 2.97 -0.92 8.76
N ILE A 17 2.13 -0.80 7.72
CA ILE A 17 1.54 -2.00 7.07
C ILE A 17 2.64 -2.85 6.42
N TRP A 18 3.69 -2.24 5.86
CA TRP A 18 4.81 -2.98 5.28
C TRP A 18 5.52 -3.88 6.30
N THR A 19 5.61 -3.42 7.56
CA THR A 19 6.17 -4.21 8.66
C THR A 19 5.18 -5.21 9.27
N GLU A 20 3.90 -4.85 9.35
CA GLU A 20 2.86 -5.67 9.98
C GLU A 20 2.39 -6.82 9.06
N ASP A 21 2.29 -6.56 7.76
CA ASP A 21 1.78 -7.50 6.74
C ASP A 21 2.47 -7.26 5.39
N PRO A 22 3.73 -7.71 5.24
CA PRO A 22 4.48 -7.57 3.99
C PRO A 22 3.85 -8.36 2.82
N ALA A 23 3.09 -9.42 3.11
CA ALA A 23 2.45 -10.26 2.09
C ALA A 23 1.40 -9.48 1.30
N ARG A 24 0.78 -8.46 1.90
CA ARG A 24 -0.21 -7.59 1.25
C ARG A 24 0.33 -6.77 0.09
N PHE A 25 1.65 -6.54 0.06
CA PHE A 25 2.34 -5.82 -1.02
C PHE A 25 3.15 -6.76 -1.91
N LYS A 26 3.06 -8.07 -1.71
CA LYS A 26 3.68 -9.05 -2.59
C LYS A 26 2.96 -9.00 -3.94
N ILE A 27 3.71 -8.71 -5.00
CA ILE A 27 3.20 -8.80 -6.37
C ILE A 27 2.94 -10.29 -6.63
N ASP A 28 1.66 -10.64 -6.73
CA ASP A 28 1.25 -11.97 -7.13
C ASP A 28 1.35 -12.05 -8.66
N PRO A 29 2.30 -12.82 -9.22
CA PRO A 29 2.51 -12.90 -10.66
C PRO A 29 1.33 -13.53 -11.40
N TYR A 30 0.42 -14.22 -10.70
CA TYR A 30 -0.79 -14.82 -11.27
C TYR A 30 -2.00 -13.87 -11.20
N ARG A 31 -1.93 -12.86 -10.32
CA ARG A 31 -2.97 -11.84 -10.19
C ARG A 31 -2.61 -10.73 -11.16
N LEU A 32 -3.35 -10.66 -12.26
CA LEU A 32 -3.18 -9.69 -13.34
C LEU A 32 -2.70 -8.32 -12.81
N SER A 33 -1.42 -8.00 -13.02
CA SER A 33 -0.97 -6.62 -12.92
C SER A 33 -1.56 -5.93 -14.14
N SER A 34 -2.67 -5.21 -13.97
CA SER A 34 -3.16 -4.32 -15.02
C SER A 34 -1.99 -3.42 -15.41
N GLY A 35 -1.45 -3.65 -16.62
CA GLY A 35 -0.28 -2.94 -17.11
C GLY A 35 -0.51 -1.43 -17.14
N LEU A 36 0.58 -0.68 -17.34
CA LEU A 36 0.54 0.77 -17.46
C LEU A 36 -0.47 1.16 -18.57
N ASN A 37 -1.59 1.77 -18.20
CA ASN A 37 -2.46 2.43 -19.18
C ASN A 37 -1.71 3.70 -19.60
N THR A 38 -0.97 3.59 -20.70
CA THR A 38 -0.49 4.75 -21.46
C THR A 38 -1.68 5.57 -21.95
#